data_AF-A0A957MHI5-F1
#
_entry.id   AF-A0A957MHI5-F1
#
_cell.length_a   1.000
_cell.length_b   1.000
_cell.length_c   1.000
_cell.angle_alpha   90.00
_cell.angle_beta   90.00
_cell.angle_gamma   90.00
#
_symmetry.space_group_name_H-M   'P 1'
#
loop_
_entity.id
_entity.type
_entity.pdbx_description
1 polymer ?
#
loop_
_entity_poly.entity_id
_entity_poly.type
_entity_poly.pdbx_seq_one_letter_code
_entity_poly.pdbx_strand_id
1 'polypeptide(L)'
;PFLFVDPDLAGKLFSAEENQGDGSLAAWKNYGGDKTWPAPQGWDNDEQWHGPPDPILDTGRYTVDEVVARPDRAAIAMTSPPDPRTGVQITRCFTLAPGSSRVQVDLTFRNVSDRAVRWGIWDVVQLNAGRTLSDGSRTHDPTCTVTAPVNPQSRFARGFTVMFGADDNPQWQVGDGLFRADYQWAIGKVGLDSPAGWIAFHQASQQAAFIEQFAYVPGAAYPDEGATVECWTVGAGKVANLDYAESGIYLMETEVLGPLTRIEPGATTTFAIEWGACRCTGAVVDVQPGGCAATRLAARVTGNAVRLTGSFGVFDAGQLIVAWIDGAGQELANAKVQRSDPLTALDVDTVLSPPSTATGVEIRVRSDTDGKVRRLAEARL
;
A
#
# COMPACT_ATOMS: atom_id res chain seq x y z
N PRO A 1 3.41 8.45 12.60
CA PRO A 1 2.21 7.63 12.34
C PRO A 1 1.86 7.76 10.86
N PHE A 2 1.71 6.64 10.15
CA PHE A 2 1.52 6.64 8.70
C PHE A 2 0.11 7.05 8.30
N LEU A 3 -0.91 6.52 8.96
CA LEU A 3 -2.30 6.79 8.60
C LEU A 3 -2.69 8.23 8.95
N PHE A 4 -3.30 8.92 7.99
CA PHE A 4 -3.99 10.18 8.24
C PHE A 4 -5.22 9.88 9.11
N VAL A 5 -5.46 10.70 10.13
CA VAL A 5 -6.69 10.69 10.91
C VAL A 5 -7.12 12.14 11.05
N ASP A 6 -8.38 12.42 10.74
CA ASP A 6 -8.93 13.76 10.93
C ASP A 6 -9.18 14.00 12.45
N PRO A 7 -8.42 14.90 13.09
CA PRO A 7 -8.60 15.18 14.51
C PRO A 7 -9.96 15.79 14.84
N ASP A 8 -10.60 16.47 13.88
CA ASP A 8 -11.92 17.07 14.06
C ASP A 8 -13.04 16.03 13.99
N LEU A 9 -12.79 14.84 13.45
CA LEU A 9 -13.74 13.73 13.40
C LEU A 9 -13.45 12.63 14.43
N ALA A 10 -12.26 12.61 15.02
CA ALA A 10 -11.83 11.58 15.96
C ALA A 10 -12.84 11.39 17.13
N GLY A 11 -13.34 10.16 17.26
CA GLY A 11 -14.31 9.77 18.30
C GLY A 11 -15.74 10.27 18.09
N LYS A 12 -16.03 11.02 17.03
CA LYS A 12 -17.38 11.47 16.69
C LYS A 12 -18.14 10.38 15.93
N LEU A 13 -19.44 10.29 16.18
CA LEU A 13 -20.36 9.41 15.48
C LEU A 13 -21.48 10.26 14.89
N PHE A 14 -21.94 9.87 13.71
CA PHE A 14 -23.02 10.54 12.99
C PHE A 14 -24.12 9.54 12.62
N SER A 15 -25.28 10.05 12.26
CA SER A 15 -26.36 9.29 11.61
C SER A 15 -26.04 9.05 10.13
N ALA A 16 -26.79 8.15 9.50
CA ALA A 16 -26.68 7.89 8.07
C ALA A 16 -26.99 9.15 7.24
N GLU A 17 -28.02 9.91 7.64
CA GLU A 17 -28.43 11.17 6.99
C GLU A 17 -27.36 12.24 7.14
N GLU A 18 -26.79 12.38 8.34
CA GLU A 18 -25.68 13.30 8.55
C GLU A 18 -24.50 12.93 7.66
N ASN A 19 -24.15 11.64 7.56
CA ASN A 19 -23.06 11.15 6.73
C ASN A 19 -23.31 11.35 5.23
N GLN A 20 -24.54 11.16 4.77
CA GLN A 20 -24.93 11.44 3.40
C GLN A 20 -24.83 12.94 3.08
N GLY A 21 -25.23 13.79 4.03
CA GLY A 21 -25.28 15.24 3.83
C GLY A 21 -26.07 15.63 2.58
N ASP A 22 -25.46 16.42 1.69
CA ASP A 22 -26.03 16.79 0.39
C ASP A 22 -25.65 15.83 -0.76
N GLY A 23 -24.96 14.73 -0.43
CA GLY A 23 -24.47 13.75 -1.40
C GLY A 23 -23.24 14.18 -2.20
N SER A 24 -22.70 15.37 -1.94
CA SER A 24 -21.49 15.85 -2.60
C SER A 24 -20.24 15.43 -1.82
N LEU A 25 -19.11 15.29 -2.51
CA LEU A 25 -17.80 15.04 -1.87
C LEU A 25 -17.43 16.08 -0.79
N ALA A 26 -18.01 17.28 -0.82
CA ALA A 26 -17.80 18.30 0.21
C ALA A 26 -18.51 17.97 1.53
N ALA A 27 -19.58 17.17 1.50
CA ALA A 27 -20.25 16.66 2.70
C ALA A 27 -19.56 15.43 3.30
N TRP A 28 -18.56 14.87 2.61
CA TRP A 28 -17.87 13.69 3.07
C TRP A 28 -17.15 13.93 4.40
N LYS A 29 -17.53 13.14 5.40
CA LYS A 29 -16.82 13.07 6.68
C LYS A 29 -15.64 12.13 6.56
N ASN A 30 -14.56 12.63 5.99
CA ASN A 30 -13.35 11.85 5.80
C ASN A 30 -12.59 11.65 7.13
N TYR A 31 -12.90 10.59 7.87
CA TYR A 31 -12.20 10.23 9.10
C TYR A 31 -10.69 9.97 8.93
N GLY A 32 -10.23 9.68 7.71
CA GLY A 32 -8.90 9.16 7.45
C GLY A 32 -8.83 7.63 7.48
N GLY A 33 -7.64 7.12 7.73
CA GLY A 33 -7.35 5.70 7.90
C GLY A 33 -7.39 4.90 6.61
N ASP A 34 -7.75 3.64 6.77
CA ASP A 34 -7.93 2.68 5.68
C ASP A 34 -9.43 2.44 5.42
N LYS A 35 -9.79 2.24 4.15
CA LYS A 35 -11.17 2.07 3.68
C LYS A 35 -11.25 0.97 2.63
N THR A 36 -12.39 0.29 2.59
CA THR A 36 -12.66 -0.74 1.59
C THR A 36 -13.96 -0.41 0.86
N TRP A 37 -13.88 -0.32 -0.47
CA TRP A 37 -14.95 0.15 -1.33
C TRP A 37 -15.14 -0.75 -2.57
N PRO A 38 -16.31 -0.71 -3.24
CA PRO A 38 -16.48 -1.33 -4.54
C PRO A 38 -15.83 -0.50 -5.65
N ALA A 39 -15.11 -1.16 -6.55
CA ALA A 39 -14.63 -0.57 -7.81
C ALA A 39 -15.35 -1.18 -9.03
N PRO A 40 -15.57 -0.39 -10.11
CA PRO A 40 -15.05 0.97 -10.32
C PRO A 40 -15.87 2.06 -9.62
N GLN A 41 -15.23 3.19 -9.33
CA GLN A 41 -15.92 4.41 -8.94
C GLN A 41 -16.50 5.12 -10.18
N GLY A 42 -17.72 5.65 -10.09
CA GLY A 42 -18.32 6.42 -11.18
C GLY A 42 -19.79 6.77 -10.96
N TRP A 43 -20.36 7.53 -11.91
CA TRP A 43 -21.71 8.12 -11.81
C TRP A 43 -22.59 7.87 -13.04
N ASP A 44 -22.10 7.11 -14.03
CA ASP A 44 -22.77 6.91 -15.31
C ASP A 44 -23.89 5.86 -15.23
N ASN A 45 -23.73 4.84 -14.38
CA ASN A 45 -24.66 3.71 -14.29
C ASN A 45 -24.55 2.94 -12.95
N ASP A 46 -25.43 1.95 -12.77
CA ASP A 46 -25.54 1.13 -11.56
C ASP A 46 -24.37 0.14 -11.35
N GLU A 47 -23.53 -0.08 -12.37
CA GLU A 47 -22.31 -0.90 -12.27
C GLU A 47 -21.10 -0.08 -11.77
N GLN A 48 -21.33 1.18 -11.39
CA GLN A 48 -20.34 2.05 -10.79
C GLN A 48 -20.78 2.47 -9.38
N TRP A 49 -19.84 2.46 -8.44
CA TRP A 49 -20.08 2.98 -7.11
C TRP A 49 -19.81 4.48 -7.09
N HIS A 50 -20.78 5.27 -6.65
CA HIS A 50 -20.72 6.74 -6.66
C HIS A 50 -19.61 7.37 -5.81
N GLY A 51 -18.91 6.59 -4.98
CA GLY A 51 -17.93 7.12 -4.06
C GLY A 51 -18.54 7.76 -2.81
N PRO A 52 -17.70 8.34 -1.95
CA PRO A 52 -18.17 9.09 -0.80
C PRO A 52 -18.88 10.40 -1.20
N PRO A 53 -19.79 10.94 -0.36
CA PRO A 53 -20.25 10.36 0.90
C PRO A 53 -21.18 9.16 0.68
N ASP A 54 -20.81 8.02 1.26
CA ASP A 54 -21.63 6.81 1.32
C ASP A 54 -21.91 6.46 2.79
N PRO A 55 -23.17 6.44 3.23
CA PRO A 55 -23.51 6.30 4.64
C PRO A 55 -23.53 4.84 5.11
N ILE A 56 -23.19 3.87 4.26
CA ILE A 56 -23.30 2.44 4.55
C ILE A 56 -21.95 1.76 4.52
N LEU A 57 -21.28 1.74 3.37
CA LEU A 57 -20.00 1.07 3.17
C LEU A 57 -18.82 1.94 3.61
N ASP A 58 -18.86 3.25 3.34
CA ASP A 58 -17.76 4.16 3.69
C ASP A 58 -17.83 4.62 5.15
N THR A 59 -18.96 5.20 5.58
CA THR A 59 -19.12 5.78 6.92
C THR A 59 -20.19 5.10 7.78
N GLY A 60 -20.72 3.96 7.33
CA GLY A 60 -21.69 3.19 8.09
C GLY A 60 -21.11 2.63 9.39
N ARG A 61 -21.99 2.25 10.31
CA ARG A 61 -21.59 1.65 11.60
C ARG A 61 -21.30 0.17 11.42
N TYR A 62 -20.03 -0.17 11.27
CA TYR A 62 -19.60 -1.57 11.21
C TYR A 62 -19.83 -2.26 12.55
N THR A 63 -20.30 -3.50 12.50
CA THR A 63 -20.36 -4.39 13.66
C THR A 63 -18.99 -4.99 13.87
N VAL A 64 -18.50 -4.94 15.10
CA VAL A 64 -17.24 -5.60 15.48
C VAL A 64 -17.53 -7.07 15.76
N ASP A 65 -16.99 -7.95 14.91
CA ASP A 65 -17.20 -9.40 14.98
C ASP A 65 -16.17 -10.07 15.91
N GLU A 66 -14.93 -9.58 15.89
CA GLU A 66 -13.83 -10.07 16.72
C GLU A 66 -12.93 -8.90 17.15
N VAL A 67 -12.51 -8.89 18.42
CA VAL A 67 -11.35 -8.13 18.91
C VAL A 67 -10.56 -9.03 19.84
N VAL A 68 -9.32 -9.32 19.45
CA VAL A 68 -8.45 -10.22 20.20
C VAL A 68 -7.07 -9.59 20.33
N ALA A 69 -6.51 -9.65 21.54
CA ALA A 69 -5.11 -9.35 21.81
C ALA A 69 -4.53 -10.49 22.66
N ARG A 70 -3.61 -11.27 22.08
CA ARG A 70 -2.93 -12.43 22.68
C ARG A 70 -1.42 -12.29 22.48
N PRO A 71 -0.60 -13.05 23.23
CA PRO A 71 0.86 -12.98 23.08
C PRO A 71 1.37 -13.31 21.68
N ASP A 72 0.62 -14.10 20.91
CA ASP A 72 0.98 -14.58 19.57
C ASP A 72 0.33 -13.78 18.42
N ARG A 73 -0.71 -12.97 18.70
CA ARG A 73 -1.35 -12.10 17.70
C ARG A 73 -2.28 -11.04 18.32
N ALA A 74 -2.50 -9.95 17.58
CA ALA A 74 -3.66 -9.08 17.75
C ALA A 74 -4.52 -9.14 16.47
N ALA A 75 -5.85 -9.12 16.61
CA ALA A 75 -6.76 -9.11 15.48
C ALA A 75 -8.03 -8.30 15.75
N ILE A 76 -8.56 -7.68 14.71
CA ILE A 76 -9.89 -7.08 14.69
C ILE A 76 -10.60 -7.47 13.40
N ALA A 77 -11.84 -7.94 13.52
CA ALA A 77 -12.72 -8.22 12.39
C ALA A 77 -14.01 -7.40 12.52
N MET A 78 -14.47 -6.84 11.41
CA MET A 78 -15.65 -6.01 11.39
C MET A 78 -16.45 -6.19 10.10
N THR A 79 -17.77 -6.07 10.19
CA THR A 79 -18.70 -6.24 9.07
C THR A 79 -19.60 -5.03 8.91
N SER A 80 -19.72 -4.53 7.67
CA SER A 80 -20.57 -3.39 7.30
C SER A 80 -22.06 -3.72 7.48
N PRO A 81 -22.94 -2.73 7.56
CA PRO A 81 -24.35 -2.96 7.23
C PRO A 81 -24.48 -3.45 5.76
N PRO A 82 -25.54 -4.19 5.42
CA PRO A 82 -25.81 -4.57 4.04
C PRO A 82 -26.15 -3.33 3.21
N ASP A 83 -25.50 -3.15 2.05
CA ASP A 83 -25.84 -2.07 1.13
C ASP A 83 -26.82 -2.55 0.04
N PRO A 84 -28.08 -2.08 0.03
CA PRO A 84 -29.04 -2.47 -0.99
C PRO A 84 -28.66 -1.98 -2.40
N ARG A 85 -27.92 -0.85 -2.52
CA ARG A 85 -27.54 -0.28 -3.81
C ARG A 85 -26.54 -1.20 -4.50
N THR A 86 -25.37 -1.41 -3.90
CA THR A 86 -24.31 -2.24 -4.48
C THR A 86 -24.63 -3.73 -4.38
N GLY A 87 -25.52 -4.12 -3.46
CA GLY A 87 -25.89 -5.50 -3.17
C GLY A 87 -24.84 -6.25 -2.34
N VAL A 88 -23.82 -5.58 -1.82
CA VAL A 88 -22.74 -6.23 -1.05
C VAL A 88 -22.79 -5.89 0.44
N GLN A 89 -22.18 -6.77 1.22
CA GLN A 89 -21.79 -6.54 2.60
C GLN A 89 -20.29 -6.80 2.70
N ILE A 90 -19.56 -5.90 3.37
CA ILE A 90 -18.11 -5.92 3.48
C ILE A 90 -17.71 -6.50 4.82
N THR A 91 -16.80 -7.47 4.84
CA THR A 91 -16.08 -7.89 6.04
C THR A 91 -14.60 -7.54 5.89
N ARG A 92 -14.02 -6.92 6.91
CA ARG A 92 -12.61 -6.52 6.98
C ARG A 92 -11.98 -7.18 8.20
N CYS A 93 -10.87 -7.89 8.01
CA CYS A 93 -10.11 -8.51 9.10
C CYS A 93 -8.66 -8.04 9.06
N PHE A 94 -8.17 -7.53 10.18
CA PHE A 94 -6.79 -7.08 10.35
C PHE A 94 -6.11 -7.96 11.39
N THR A 95 -4.97 -8.55 11.04
CA THR A 95 -4.17 -9.38 11.97
C THR A 95 -2.72 -8.89 12.03
N LEU A 96 -2.24 -8.64 13.25
CA LEU A 96 -0.88 -8.22 13.55
C LEU A 96 -0.15 -9.34 14.33
N ALA A 97 1.06 -9.68 13.89
CA ALA A 97 1.94 -10.60 14.62
C ALA A 97 2.86 -9.84 15.58
N PRO A 98 3.25 -10.43 16.73
CA PRO A 98 4.19 -9.81 17.65
C PRO A 98 5.58 -9.66 17.00
N GLY A 99 6.34 -8.63 17.39
CA GLY A 99 7.70 -8.41 16.87
C GLY A 99 7.80 -8.15 15.37
N SER A 100 6.66 -7.86 14.73
CA SER A 100 6.52 -7.57 13.31
C SER A 100 5.78 -6.25 13.14
N SER A 101 6.07 -5.55 12.05
CA SER A 101 5.32 -4.39 11.58
C SER A 101 4.33 -4.73 10.48
N ARG A 102 4.11 -6.04 10.24
CA ARG A 102 3.16 -6.52 9.24
C ARG A 102 1.73 -6.47 9.73
N VAL A 103 0.82 -6.08 8.87
CA VAL A 103 -0.62 -6.28 9.08
C VAL A 103 -1.15 -7.10 7.92
N GLN A 104 -1.70 -8.28 8.22
CA GLN A 104 -2.49 -9.03 7.26
C GLN A 104 -3.88 -8.41 7.21
N VAL A 105 -4.33 -8.06 6.01
CA VAL A 105 -5.64 -7.47 5.74
C VAL A 105 -6.40 -8.41 4.82
N ASP A 106 -7.45 -9.02 5.35
CA ASP A 106 -8.34 -9.91 4.59
C ASP A 106 -9.69 -9.23 4.39
N LEU A 107 -10.00 -8.90 3.15
CA LEU A 107 -11.19 -8.20 2.72
C LEU A 107 -12.13 -9.17 2.03
N THR A 108 -13.42 -9.10 2.35
CA THR A 108 -14.44 -9.97 1.76
C THR A 108 -15.66 -9.17 1.36
N PHE A 109 -16.14 -9.38 0.13
CA PHE A 109 -17.48 -8.97 -0.28
C PHE A 109 -18.37 -10.19 -0.31
N ARG A 110 -19.52 -10.09 0.36
CA ARG A 110 -20.63 -11.04 0.22
C ARG A 110 -21.76 -10.39 -0.54
N ASN A 111 -22.25 -11.04 -1.60
CA ASN A 111 -23.48 -10.59 -2.25
C ASN A 111 -24.69 -10.98 -1.38
N VAL A 112 -25.35 -9.97 -0.83
CA VAL A 112 -26.53 -10.10 0.05
C VAL A 112 -27.84 -9.79 -0.68
N SER A 113 -27.77 -9.52 -1.98
CA SER A 113 -28.93 -9.32 -2.84
C SER A 113 -29.39 -10.64 -3.50
N ASP A 114 -30.52 -10.57 -4.21
CA ASP A 114 -31.10 -11.67 -4.99
C ASP A 114 -30.67 -11.69 -6.47
N ARG A 115 -29.80 -10.75 -6.89
CA ARG A 115 -29.24 -10.66 -8.24
C ARG A 115 -27.74 -10.87 -8.21
N ALA A 116 -27.17 -11.29 -9.34
CA ALA A 116 -25.71 -11.26 -9.48
C ALA A 116 -25.21 -9.81 -9.54
N VAL A 117 -24.10 -9.53 -8.87
CA VAL A 117 -23.42 -8.22 -8.90
C VAL A 117 -22.00 -8.40 -9.42
N ARG A 118 -21.35 -7.31 -9.84
CA ARG A 118 -19.98 -7.36 -10.35
C ARG A 118 -19.17 -6.20 -9.81
N TRP A 119 -18.16 -6.50 -9.01
CA TRP A 119 -17.32 -5.51 -8.33
C TRP A 119 -15.87 -6.00 -8.23
N GLY A 120 -14.92 -5.07 -8.21
CA GLY A 120 -13.59 -5.27 -7.65
C GLY A 120 -13.58 -4.82 -6.19
N ILE A 121 -12.80 -5.48 -5.33
CA ILE A 121 -12.52 -4.98 -3.98
C ILE A 121 -11.43 -3.91 -4.11
N TRP A 122 -11.71 -2.70 -3.66
CA TRP A 122 -10.79 -1.56 -3.70
C TRP A 122 -10.43 -1.17 -2.26
N ASP A 123 -9.15 -1.29 -1.94
CA ASP A 123 -8.58 -0.87 -0.65
C ASP A 123 -7.92 0.51 -0.82
N VAL A 124 -8.16 1.40 0.14
CA VAL A 124 -7.74 2.81 0.09
C VAL A 124 -7.12 3.20 1.41
N VAL A 125 -5.80 3.33 1.42
CA VAL A 125 -5.06 3.78 2.59
C VAL A 125 -4.74 5.26 2.47
N GLN A 126 -5.32 6.07 3.36
CA GLN A 126 -4.98 7.49 3.46
C GLN A 126 -3.79 7.71 4.39
N LEU A 127 -2.70 8.21 3.83
CA LEU A 127 -1.41 8.39 4.48
C LEU A 127 -1.18 9.86 4.83
N ASN A 128 -0.81 10.13 6.08
CA ASN A 128 -0.48 11.45 6.57
C ASN A 128 0.77 11.99 5.84
N ALA A 129 0.54 12.95 4.96
CA ALA A 129 1.57 13.66 4.22
C ALA A 129 1.72 15.10 4.72
N GLY A 130 1.34 15.36 5.97
CA GLY A 130 1.49 16.64 6.64
C GLY A 130 2.67 16.67 7.62
N ARG A 131 3.18 17.87 7.87
CA ARG A 131 4.16 18.18 8.92
C ARG A 131 3.74 19.43 9.70
N THR A 132 4.21 19.51 10.93
CA THR A 132 4.07 20.70 11.77
C THR A 132 5.36 21.49 11.75
N LEU A 133 5.28 22.80 11.44
CA LEU A 133 6.40 23.72 11.46
C LEU A 133 6.71 24.18 12.88
N SER A 134 7.85 24.86 13.08
CA SER A 134 8.29 25.33 14.39
C SER A 134 7.36 26.34 15.05
N ASP A 135 6.54 27.05 14.26
CA ASP A 135 5.52 27.99 14.73
C ASP A 135 4.17 27.32 15.08
N GLY A 136 4.09 25.99 14.94
CA GLY A 136 2.88 25.20 15.19
C GLY A 136 1.93 25.11 14.00
N SER A 137 2.16 25.84 12.90
CA SER A 137 1.36 25.72 11.69
C SER A 137 1.56 24.37 11.01
N ARG A 138 0.53 23.87 10.31
CA ARG A 138 0.60 22.64 9.52
C ARG A 138 0.79 22.98 8.05
N THR A 139 1.56 22.14 7.36
CA THR A 139 1.74 22.20 5.91
C THR A 139 1.98 20.81 5.35
N HIS A 140 2.03 20.66 4.03
CA HIS A 140 2.42 19.41 3.40
C HIS A 140 3.90 19.10 3.70
N ASP A 141 4.21 17.81 3.77
CA ASP A 141 5.58 17.33 3.82
C ASP A 141 6.06 17.03 2.39
N PRO A 142 6.93 17.88 1.81
CA PRO A 142 7.42 17.68 0.45
C PRO A 142 8.41 16.51 0.33
N THR A 143 8.71 15.82 1.43
CA THR A 143 9.53 14.61 1.44
C THR A 143 8.71 13.33 1.28
N CYS A 144 7.38 13.45 1.17
CA CYS A 144 6.49 12.34 0.91
C CYS A 144 6.51 11.95 -0.57
N THR A 145 6.63 10.66 -0.82
CA THR A 145 6.66 10.09 -2.17
C THR A 145 5.90 8.78 -2.20
N VAL A 146 5.09 8.54 -3.24
CA VAL A 146 4.53 7.21 -3.54
C VAL A 146 5.29 6.59 -4.71
N THR A 147 5.59 5.30 -4.65
CA THR A 147 6.22 4.54 -5.73
C THR A 147 5.48 3.23 -6.01
N ALA A 148 5.46 2.84 -7.28
CA ALA A 148 4.96 1.55 -7.74
C ALA A 148 5.68 1.15 -9.05
N PRO A 149 5.88 -0.14 -9.36
CA PRO A 149 6.48 -0.54 -10.63
C PRO A 149 5.58 -0.22 -11.81
N VAL A 150 6.17 0.29 -12.89
CA VAL A 150 5.47 0.46 -14.16
C VAL A 150 5.47 -0.88 -14.89
N ASN A 151 4.32 -1.22 -15.49
CA ASN A 151 4.23 -2.35 -16.40
C ASN A 151 5.08 -2.08 -17.67
N PRO A 152 6.11 -2.87 -17.99
CA PRO A 152 6.89 -2.70 -19.22
C PRO A 152 6.06 -2.86 -20.50
N GLN A 153 4.92 -3.55 -20.42
CA GLN A 153 3.90 -3.65 -21.46
C GLN A 153 2.61 -2.92 -21.06
N SER A 154 2.73 -1.77 -20.38
CA SER A 154 1.58 -1.00 -19.95
C SER A 154 0.66 -0.67 -21.13
N ARG A 155 -0.64 -0.77 -20.89
CA ARG A 155 -1.65 -0.25 -21.81
C ARG A 155 -1.66 1.27 -21.87
N PHE A 156 -1.15 1.93 -20.84
CA PHE A 156 -1.09 3.38 -20.74
C PHE A 156 0.23 3.88 -21.32
N ALA A 157 0.17 4.83 -22.26
CA ALA A 157 1.37 5.30 -22.98
C ALA A 157 2.46 5.88 -22.07
N ARG A 158 2.07 6.46 -20.92
CA ARG A 158 2.98 7.02 -19.90
C ARG A 158 3.33 6.02 -18.78
N GLY A 159 2.84 4.78 -18.87
CA GLY A 159 2.89 3.80 -17.76
C GLY A 159 1.80 4.01 -16.69
N PHE A 160 1.01 5.08 -16.82
CA PHE A 160 -0.13 5.42 -15.96
C PHE A 160 -1.14 6.27 -16.74
N THR A 161 -2.37 6.38 -16.23
CA THR A 161 -3.40 7.30 -16.73
C THR A 161 -3.77 8.33 -15.66
N VAL A 162 -4.07 9.56 -16.07
CA VAL A 162 -4.58 10.61 -15.17
C VAL A 162 -6.10 10.52 -15.13
N MET A 163 -6.65 10.20 -13.97
CA MET A 163 -8.09 10.05 -13.75
C MET A 163 -8.72 11.37 -13.31
N PHE A 164 -7.99 12.15 -12.50
CA PHE A 164 -8.42 13.46 -12.03
C PHE A 164 -7.24 14.43 -11.88
N GLY A 165 -7.50 15.72 -12.05
CA GLY A 165 -6.50 16.78 -11.95
C GLY A 165 -5.88 17.13 -13.31
N ALA A 166 -4.81 17.92 -13.28
CA ALA A 166 -4.10 18.33 -14.50
C ALA A 166 -3.30 17.16 -15.11
N ASP A 167 -3.39 16.97 -16.42
CA ASP A 167 -2.68 15.91 -17.15
C ASP A 167 -1.14 16.06 -17.06
N ASP A 168 -0.68 17.31 -17.02
CA ASP A 168 0.72 17.70 -16.91
C ASP A 168 1.18 17.96 -15.47
N ASN A 169 0.44 17.48 -14.46
CA ASN A 169 0.80 17.67 -13.06
C ASN A 169 2.22 17.12 -12.79
N PRO A 170 3.17 17.99 -12.39
CA PRO A 170 4.60 17.67 -12.32
C PRO A 170 4.96 16.69 -11.20
N GLN A 171 4.02 16.36 -10.31
CA GLN A 171 4.25 15.37 -9.28
C GLN A 171 4.37 13.95 -9.86
N TRP A 172 3.76 13.69 -11.02
CA TRP A 172 3.73 12.37 -11.66
C TRP A 172 4.97 12.14 -12.52
N GLN A 173 5.81 11.18 -12.14
CA GLN A 173 7.05 10.87 -12.81
C GLN A 173 7.17 9.38 -13.08
N VAL A 174 7.86 9.02 -14.17
CA VAL A 174 8.26 7.64 -14.46
C VAL A 174 9.75 7.62 -14.80
N GLY A 175 10.49 6.74 -14.15
CA GLY A 175 11.92 6.56 -14.35
C GLY A 175 12.39 5.24 -13.74
N ASP A 176 13.41 4.62 -14.35
CA ASP A 176 14.01 3.36 -13.85
C ASP A 176 13.01 2.21 -13.62
N GLY A 177 11.93 2.16 -14.43
CA GLY A 177 10.87 1.15 -14.32
C GLY A 177 9.89 1.38 -13.16
N LEU A 178 9.95 2.54 -12.50
CA LEU A 178 9.07 2.92 -11.41
C LEU A 178 8.25 4.15 -11.79
N PHE A 179 7.01 4.14 -11.35
CA PHE A 179 6.20 5.34 -11.17
C PHE A 179 6.57 5.96 -9.83
N ARG A 180 6.57 7.30 -9.80
CA ARG A 180 6.89 8.10 -8.64
C ARG A 180 5.95 9.31 -8.57
N ALA A 181 5.27 9.46 -7.44
CA ALA A 181 4.50 10.65 -7.11
C ALA A 181 5.18 11.42 -5.98
N ASP A 182 5.92 12.48 -6.29
CA ASP A 182 6.52 13.35 -5.26
C ASP A 182 5.52 14.39 -4.80
N TYR A 183 5.18 14.42 -3.52
CA TYR A 183 4.08 15.22 -3.02
C TYR A 183 4.37 16.73 -3.09
N GLN A 184 3.80 17.39 -4.10
CA GLN A 184 3.95 18.83 -4.35
C GLN A 184 2.72 19.64 -3.92
N TRP A 185 1.83 19.04 -3.12
CA TRP A 185 0.57 19.65 -2.70
C TRP A 185 -0.27 20.14 -3.90
N ALA A 186 -0.40 19.29 -4.92
CA ALA A 186 -1.34 19.47 -6.00
C ALA A 186 -2.39 18.34 -5.97
N ILE A 187 -3.64 18.69 -6.31
CA ILE A 187 -4.72 17.70 -6.37
C ILE A 187 -4.58 16.84 -7.64
N GLY A 188 -4.79 15.54 -7.51
CA GLY A 188 -4.94 14.67 -8.67
C GLY A 188 -5.02 13.19 -8.32
N LYS A 189 -5.36 12.40 -9.33
CA LYS A 189 -5.48 10.94 -9.25
C LYS A 189 -4.87 10.30 -10.49
N VAL A 190 -4.09 9.24 -10.28
CA VAL A 190 -3.60 8.39 -11.38
C VAL A 190 -3.85 6.92 -11.12
N GLY A 191 -4.01 6.14 -12.19
CA GLY A 191 -4.13 4.68 -12.16
C GLY A 191 -3.04 3.99 -12.97
N LEU A 192 -2.61 2.82 -12.51
CA LEU A 192 -1.53 2.02 -13.11
C LEU A 192 -1.93 0.55 -13.25
N ASP A 193 -1.62 -0.04 -14.40
CA ASP A 193 -1.80 -1.48 -14.67
C ASP A 193 -0.58 -2.31 -14.22
N SER A 194 -0.06 -2.03 -13.02
CA SER A 194 1.13 -2.65 -12.43
C SER A 194 0.96 -4.15 -12.11
N PRO A 195 1.75 -5.06 -12.71
CA PRO A 195 1.68 -6.49 -12.39
C PRO A 195 2.51 -6.88 -11.16
N ALA A 196 3.20 -5.94 -10.52
CA ALA A 196 4.24 -6.24 -9.54
C ALA A 196 3.71 -6.59 -8.14
N GLY A 197 2.45 -6.28 -7.86
CA GLY A 197 1.80 -6.64 -6.59
C GLY A 197 2.27 -5.80 -5.40
N TRP A 198 2.74 -4.57 -5.61
CA TRP A 198 3.01 -3.63 -4.52
C TRP A 198 2.89 -2.15 -4.91
N ILE A 199 2.54 -1.34 -3.91
CA ILE A 199 2.62 0.13 -3.91
C ILE A 199 3.21 0.58 -2.57
N ALA A 200 4.01 1.64 -2.57
CA ALA A 200 4.72 2.08 -1.38
C ALA A 200 4.65 3.59 -1.20
N PHE A 201 4.49 4.02 0.04
CA PHE A 201 4.65 5.40 0.49
C PHE A 201 5.94 5.53 1.31
N HIS A 202 6.72 6.58 1.04
CA HIS A 202 7.90 6.94 1.81
C HIS A 202 7.78 8.37 2.30
N GLN A 203 8.20 8.61 3.54
CA GLN A 203 8.32 9.93 4.15
C GLN A 203 9.76 10.13 4.63
N ALA A 204 10.57 10.84 3.84
CA ALA A 204 12.00 10.96 4.12
C ALA A 204 12.29 11.75 5.41
N SER A 205 11.46 12.72 5.77
CA SER A 205 11.58 13.49 7.03
C SER A 205 11.54 12.62 8.28
N GLN A 206 10.93 11.44 8.19
CA GLN A 206 10.85 10.45 9.25
C GLN A 206 11.65 9.19 8.91
N GLN A 207 12.30 9.10 7.75
CA GLN A 207 12.89 7.87 7.23
C GLN A 207 11.93 6.69 7.34
N ALA A 208 10.65 6.88 6.98
CA ALA A 208 9.59 5.91 7.25
C ALA A 208 8.96 5.46 5.93
N ALA A 209 8.73 4.16 5.77
CA ALA A 209 8.03 3.60 4.62
C ALA A 209 6.83 2.75 5.05
N PHE A 210 5.75 2.86 4.29
CA PHE A 210 4.56 2.03 4.37
C PHE A 210 4.34 1.38 3.00
N ILE A 211 4.11 0.08 2.98
CA ILE A 211 4.03 -0.71 1.75
C ILE A 211 2.76 -1.57 1.83
N GLU A 212 2.04 -1.65 0.72
CA GLU A 212 0.96 -2.60 0.51
C GLU A 212 1.42 -3.63 -0.51
N GLN A 213 1.36 -4.92 -0.14
CA GLN A 213 1.64 -6.04 -1.03
C GLN A 213 0.38 -6.85 -1.27
N PHE A 214 0.15 -7.25 -2.51
CA PHE A 214 -1.05 -7.97 -2.92
C PHE A 214 -0.77 -8.92 -4.09
N ALA A 215 -1.66 -9.89 -4.30
CA ALA A 215 -1.54 -10.82 -5.42
C ALA A 215 -2.15 -10.22 -6.70
N TYR A 216 -1.30 -9.99 -7.70
CA TYR A 216 -1.75 -9.73 -9.07
C TYR A 216 -2.24 -11.02 -9.74
N VAL A 217 -3.35 -10.95 -10.48
CA VAL A 217 -3.94 -12.08 -11.22
C VAL A 217 -3.77 -11.85 -12.73
N PRO A 218 -2.78 -12.49 -13.37
CA PRO A 218 -2.52 -12.31 -14.80
C PRO A 218 -3.75 -12.63 -15.66
N GLY A 219 -4.07 -11.70 -16.57
CA GLY A 219 -5.16 -11.86 -17.54
C GLY A 219 -6.57 -11.62 -16.98
N ALA A 220 -6.72 -11.33 -15.69
CA ALA A 220 -8.01 -10.91 -15.14
C ALA A 220 -8.41 -9.51 -15.62
N ALA A 221 -9.72 -9.23 -15.62
CA ALA A 221 -10.23 -7.90 -15.87
C ALA A 221 -10.16 -7.08 -14.57
N TYR A 222 -9.52 -5.92 -14.64
CA TYR A 222 -9.43 -4.98 -13.52
C TYR A 222 -10.31 -3.73 -13.77
N PRO A 223 -10.74 -3.02 -12.71
CA PRO A 223 -11.44 -1.74 -12.82
C PRO A 223 -10.62 -0.67 -13.54
N ASP A 224 -11.24 0.47 -13.82
CA ASP A 224 -10.54 1.71 -14.22
C ASP A 224 -9.55 1.50 -15.38
N GLU A 225 -10.09 0.94 -16.46
CA GLU A 225 -9.36 0.59 -17.68
C GLU A 225 -8.21 -0.39 -17.47
N GLY A 226 -8.17 -1.14 -16.37
CA GLY A 226 -7.14 -2.13 -16.05
C GLY A 226 -6.19 -1.71 -14.92
N ALA A 227 -6.51 -0.65 -14.17
CA ALA A 227 -5.74 -0.24 -13.02
C ALA A 227 -5.76 -1.31 -11.92
N THR A 228 -4.58 -1.56 -11.37
CA THR A 228 -4.34 -2.48 -10.25
C THR A 228 -3.92 -1.73 -8.99
N VAL A 229 -3.35 -0.54 -9.18
CA VAL A 229 -3.04 0.42 -8.12
C VAL A 229 -3.38 1.82 -8.59
N GLU A 230 -3.78 2.66 -7.65
CA GLU A 230 -4.07 4.07 -7.86
C GLU A 230 -3.33 4.93 -6.81
N CYS A 231 -3.12 6.20 -7.14
CA CYS A 231 -2.59 7.19 -6.22
C CYS A 231 -3.39 8.48 -6.31
N TRP A 232 -4.02 8.87 -5.19
CA TRP A 232 -4.65 10.16 -5.01
C TRP A 232 -3.74 11.10 -4.19
N THR A 233 -3.76 12.39 -4.52
CA THR A 233 -3.14 13.42 -3.69
C THR A 233 -4.10 14.57 -3.43
N VAL A 234 -4.15 15.01 -2.17
CA VAL A 234 -4.82 16.24 -1.77
C VAL A 234 -3.90 17.44 -2.00
N GLY A 235 -4.40 18.55 -2.54
CA GLY A 235 -3.59 19.75 -2.71
C GLY A 235 -4.30 20.90 -3.41
N ALA A 236 -3.52 21.89 -3.85
CA ALA A 236 -3.99 22.99 -4.66
C ALA A 236 -4.56 22.52 -6.00
N GLY A 237 -5.60 23.22 -6.46
CA GLY A 237 -6.34 22.92 -7.70
C GLY A 237 -7.77 22.53 -7.40
N LYS A 238 -8.51 22.17 -8.45
CA LYS A 238 -9.91 21.76 -8.35
C LYS A 238 -10.18 20.53 -9.17
N VAL A 239 -10.90 19.57 -8.59
CA VAL A 239 -11.43 18.39 -9.27
C VAL A 239 -12.91 18.36 -9.01
N ALA A 240 -13.72 18.52 -10.07
CA ALA A 240 -15.16 18.74 -9.94
C ALA A 240 -15.46 19.87 -8.92
N ASN A 241 -16.14 19.56 -7.83
CA ASN A 241 -16.46 20.48 -6.72
C ASN A 241 -15.50 20.40 -5.53
N LEU A 242 -14.43 19.60 -5.62
CA LEU A 242 -13.39 19.49 -4.59
C LEU A 242 -12.37 20.62 -4.72
N ASP A 243 -12.10 21.28 -3.60
CA ASP A 243 -11.02 22.24 -3.42
C ASP A 243 -10.48 22.10 -1.99
N TYR A 244 -9.18 21.82 -1.86
CA TYR A 244 -8.54 21.58 -0.57
C TYR A 244 -7.66 22.75 -0.11
N ALA A 245 -7.64 23.87 -0.83
CA ALA A 245 -6.72 24.99 -0.55
C ALA A 245 -6.77 25.50 0.90
N GLU A 246 -7.94 25.41 1.53
CA GLU A 246 -8.19 25.87 2.91
C GLU A 246 -8.61 24.74 3.87
N SER A 247 -8.47 23.48 3.44
CA SER A 247 -8.92 22.33 4.23
C SER A 247 -8.04 22.02 5.44
N GLY A 248 -6.77 22.42 5.42
CA GLY A 248 -5.77 21.98 6.42
C GLY A 248 -5.46 20.48 6.36
N ILE A 249 -5.92 19.79 5.30
CA ILE A 249 -5.71 18.36 5.05
C ILE A 249 -4.48 18.19 4.17
N TYR A 250 -3.58 17.30 4.59
CA TYR A 250 -2.36 16.95 3.88
C TYR A 250 -2.20 15.43 3.90
N LEU A 251 -2.65 14.79 2.82
CA LEU A 251 -2.59 13.34 2.67
C LEU A 251 -2.32 12.95 1.22
N MET A 252 -1.75 11.75 1.09
CA MET A 252 -1.71 10.98 -0.15
C MET A 252 -2.49 9.69 0.09
N GLU A 253 -3.03 9.10 -0.96
CA GLU A 253 -3.65 7.79 -0.89
C GLU A 253 -2.85 6.82 -1.74
N THR A 254 -2.61 5.65 -1.19
CA THR A 254 -2.23 4.46 -1.94
C THR A 254 -3.44 3.56 -1.99
N GLU A 255 -3.73 3.09 -3.19
CA GLU A 255 -4.97 2.40 -3.48
C GLU A 255 -4.65 1.10 -4.23
N VAL A 256 -5.25 0.00 -3.81
CA VAL A 256 -5.04 -1.32 -4.42
C VAL A 256 -6.37 -1.89 -4.87
N LEU A 257 -6.42 -2.37 -6.11
CA LEU A 257 -7.63 -2.89 -6.74
C LEU A 257 -7.53 -4.38 -7.00
N GLY A 258 -8.51 -5.14 -6.51
CA GLY A 258 -8.76 -6.51 -6.89
C GLY A 258 -9.45 -6.62 -8.26
N PRO A 259 -9.40 -7.79 -8.93
CA PRO A 259 -10.05 -7.99 -10.22
C PRO A 259 -11.58 -7.89 -10.12
N LEU A 260 -12.21 -7.43 -11.20
CA LEU A 260 -13.66 -7.38 -11.34
C LEU A 260 -14.24 -8.80 -11.32
N THR A 261 -14.99 -9.12 -10.28
CA THR A 261 -15.53 -10.45 -10.04
C THR A 261 -17.06 -10.41 -10.12
N ARG A 262 -17.66 -11.32 -10.88
CA ARG A 262 -19.11 -11.56 -10.83
C ARG A 262 -19.42 -12.40 -9.59
N ILE A 263 -20.27 -11.89 -8.70
CA ILE A 263 -20.60 -12.50 -7.41
C ILE A 263 -22.08 -12.90 -7.47
N GLU A 264 -22.35 -14.20 -7.41
CA GLU A 264 -23.73 -14.72 -7.39
C GLU A 264 -24.44 -14.43 -6.05
N PRO A 265 -25.79 -14.42 -6.00
CA PRO A 265 -26.54 -14.29 -4.75
C PRO A 265 -26.02 -15.23 -3.66
N GLY A 266 -25.68 -14.67 -2.50
CA GLY A 266 -25.14 -15.41 -1.35
C GLY A 266 -23.66 -15.80 -1.44
N ALA A 267 -23.03 -15.66 -2.61
CA ALA A 267 -21.61 -15.97 -2.80
C ALA A 267 -20.70 -14.84 -2.29
N THR A 268 -19.40 -15.16 -2.21
CA THR A 268 -18.36 -14.25 -1.71
C THR A 268 -17.18 -14.16 -2.67
N THR A 269 -16.49 -13.03 -2.67
CA THR A 269 -15.13 -12.88 -3.19
C THR A 269 -14.23 -12.25 -2.14
N THR A 270 -12.93 -12.51 -2.21
CA THR A 270 -11.95 -12.10 -1.20
C THR A 270 -10.73 -11.45 -1.83
N PHE A 271 -10.13 -10.52 -1.12
CA PHE A 271 -8.87 -9.89 -1.51
C PHE A 271 -7.97 -9.74 -0.28
N ALA A 272 -6.74 -10.23 -0.39
CA ALA A 272 -5.78 -10.28 0.71
C ALA A 272 -4.62 -9.34 0.41
N ILE A 273 -4.29 -8.49 1.39
CA ILE A 273 -3.24 -7.50 1.33
C ILE A 273 -2.35 -7.69 2.55
N GLU A 274 -1.03 -7.57 2.38
CA GLU A 274 -0.09 -7.50 3.48
C GLU A 274 0.49 -6.08 3.53
N TRP A 275 0.21 -5.36 4.61
CA TRP A 275 0.90 -4.11 4.90
C TRP A 275 2.24 -4.39 5.57
N GLY A 276 3.26 -3.61 5.22
CA GLY A 276 4.54 -3.58 5.89
C GLY A 276 4.95 -2.14 6.21
N ALA A 277 5.43 -1.90 7.43
CA ALA A 277 5.94 -0.60 7.84
C ALA A 277 7.37 -0.69 8.35
N CYS A 278 8.26 0.23 7.98
CA CYS A 278 9.65 0.18 8.45
C CYS A 278 10.34 1.54 8.39
N ARG A 279 11.52 1.62 9.01
CA ARG A 279 12.46 2.69 8.67
C ARG A 279 13.17 2.38 7.35
N CYS A 280 13.23 3.38 6.49
CA CYS A 280 13.87 3.33 5.18
C CYS A 280 14.45 4.71 4.83
N THR A 281 15.69 4.74 4.35
CA THR A 281 16.47 5.97 4.12
C THR A 281 16.07 6.73 2.85
N GLY A 282 15.32 6.10 1.94
CA GLY A 282 14.92 6.70 0.66
C GLY A 282 13.64 6.08 0.11
N ALA A 283 13.16 6.66 -1.00
CA ALA A 283 11.98 6.17 -1.71
C ALA A 283 12.12 4.68 -2.02
N VAL A 284 11.03 3.93 -1.85
CA VAL A 284 11.05 2.48 -2.05
C VAL A 284 11.21 2.17 -3.52
N VAL A 285 12.23 1.40 -3.87
CA VAL A 285 12.53 1.03 -5.24
C VAL A 285 12.30 -0.45 -5.53
N ASP A 286 12.27 -1.30 -4.50
CA ASP A 286 11.96 -2.74 -4.60
C ASP A 286 11.30 -3.22 -3.30
N VAL A 287 10.42 -4.21 -3.41
CA VAL A 287 9.74 -4.85 -2.28
C VAL A 287 9.89 -6.36 -2.42
N GLN A 288 10.22 -7.01 -1.31
CA GLN A 288 10.35 -8.46 -1.20
C GLN A 288 9.63 -8.92 0.08
N PRO A 289 9.34 -10.23 0.24
CA PRO A 289 8.63 -10.69 1.42
C PRO A 289 9.28 -10.28 2.74
N GLY A 290 10.59 -10.06 2.81
CA GLY A 290 11.31 -9.64 4.03
C GLY A 290 11.30 -8.14 4.33
N GLY A 291 10.92 -7.28 3.38
CA GLY A 291 11.03 -5.83 3.53
C GLY A 291 11.09 -5.07 2.20
N CYS A 292 11.71 -3.90 2.21
CA CYS A 292 11.86 -3.05 1.03
C CYS A 292 13.30 -2.54 0.86
N ALA A 293 13.63 -2.07 -0.34
CA ALA A 293 14.90 -1.43 -0.65
C ALA A 293 14.70 0.05 -1.01
N ALA A 294 15.53 0.93 -0.46
CA ALA A 294 15.78 2.27 -1.00
C ALA A 294 16.90 2.26 -2.05
N THR A 295 17.87 1.36 -1.87
CA THR A 295 18.91 1.06 -2.87
C THR A 295 18.99 -0.45 -3.03
N ARG A 296 18.84 -0.93 -4.28
CA ARG A 296 18.95 -2.35 -4.60
C ARG A 296 20.29 -2.92 -4.15
N LEU A 297 20.28 -4.21 -3.82
CA LEU A 297 21.51 -4.93 -3.53
C LEU A 297 22.42 -4.92 -4.76
N ALA A 298 23.64 -4.43 -4.57
CA ALA A 298 24.71 -4.55 -5.53
C ALA A 298 25.78 -5.49 -4.97
N ALA A 299 26.23 -6.43 -5.79
CA ALA A 299 27.37 -7.28 -5.52
C ALA A 299 28.50 -6.90 -6.48
N ARG A 300 29.68 -6.59 -5.94
CA ARG A 300 30.87 -6.25 -6.73
C ARG A 300 32.01 -7.19 -6.38
N VAL A 301 32.45 -7.97 -7.36
CA VAL A 301 33.59 -8.89 -7.21
C VAL A 301 34.89 -8.09 -7.17
N THR A 302 35.68 -8.31 -6.12
CA THR A 302 37.02 -7.72 -5.91
C THR A 302 38.00 -8.84 -5.53
N GLY A 303 38.71 -9.37 -6.52
CA GLY A 303 39.56 -10.55 -6.32
C GLY A 303 38.74 -11.77 -5.91
N ASN A 304 39.06 -12.37 -4.75
CA ASN A 304 38.35 -13.53 -4.19
C ASN A 304 37.24 -13.15 -3.19
N ALA A 305 36.89 -11.86 -3.12
CA ALA A 305 35.85 -11.35 -2.24
C ALA A 305 34.79 -10.61 -3.05
N VAL A 306 33.61 -10.47 -2.46
CA VAL A 306 32.50 -9.71 -3.01
C VAL A 306 32.09 -8.66 -1.99
N ARG A 307 32.06 -7.40 -2.43
CA ARG A 307 31.48 -6.31 -1.66
C ARG A 307 29.99 -6.23 -1.96
N LEU A 308 29.18 -6.35 -0.91
CA LEU A 308 27.73 -6.20 -0.96
C LEU A 308 27.37 -4.82 -0.44
N THR A 309 26.59 -4.07 -1.21
CA THR A 309 26.09 -2.74 -0.82
C THR A 309 24.60 -2.61 -1.08
N GLY A 310 23.87 -1.93 -0.20
CA GLY A 310 22.46 -1.59 -0.39
C GLY A 310 21.86 -0.93 0.84
N SER A 311 20.63 -0.42 0.72
CA SER A 311 19.91 0.22 1.83
C SER A 311 18.46 -0.26 1.84
N PHE A 312 18.02 -0.71 3.00
CA PHE A 312 16.80 -1.50 3.17
C PHE A 312 16.01 -1.10 4.42
N GLY A 313 14.75 -1.50 4.45
CA GLY A 313 13.93 -1.60 5.65
C GLY A 313 13.38 -3.02 5.77
N VAL A 314 13.20 -3.52 6.99
CA VAL A 314 12.69 -4.88 7.26
C VAL A 314 11.32 -4.82 7.93
N PHE A 315 10.48 -5.84 7.74
CA PHE A 315 9.16 -5.91 8.40
C PHE A 315 9.13 -6.76 9.66
N ASP A 316 10.19 -7.54 9.92
CA ASP A 316 10.30 -8.39 11.10
C ASP A 316 11.58 -8.09 11.88
N ALA A 317 11.49 -8.04 13.20
CA ALA A 317 12.67 -8.12 14.05
C ALA A 317 13.32 -9.50 13.91
N GLY A 318 14.65 -9.53 13.78
CA GLY A 318 15.31 -10.79 13.47
C GLY A 318 16.80 -10.71 13.18
N GLN A 319 17.26 -11.73 12.46
CA GLN A 319 18.64 -11.89 12.04
C GLN A 319 18.77 -11.74 10.53
N LEU A 320 19.62 -10.80 10.09
CA LEU A 320 20.03 -10.67 8.70
C LEU A 320 21.03 -11.76 8.34
N ILE A 321 20.76 -12.44 7.22
CA ILE A 321 21.55 -13.55 6.70
C ILE A 321 21.91 -13.22 5.25
N VAL A 322 23.19 -13.40 4.89
CA VAL A 322 23.63 -13.46 3.49
C VAL A 322 23.68 -14.92 3.09
N ALA A 323 23.00 -15.27 1.99
CA ALA A 323 22.98 -16.61 1.41
C ALA A 323 23.57 -16.57 -0.01
N TRP A 324 24.57 -17.40 -0.27
CA TRP A 324 25.16 -17.56 -1.60
C TRP A 324 24.41 -18.62 -2.37
N ILE A 325 24.09 -18.33 -3.64
CA ILE A 325 23.31 -19.22 -4.50
C ILE A 325 24.09 -19.63 -5.75
N ASP A 326 23.89 -20.88 -6.18
CA ASP A 326 24.44 -21.39 -7.44
C ASP A 326 23.56 -21.02 -8.64
N GLY A 327 23.97 -21.45 -9.84
CA GLY A 327 23.23 -21.18 -11.09
C GLY A 327 21.86 -21.86 -11.18
N ALA A 328 21.58 -22.81 -10.28
CA ALA A 328 20.28 -23.48 -10.16
C ALA A 328 19.40 -22.85 -9.05
N GLY A 329 19.89 -21.80 -8.37
CA GLY A 329 19.20 -21.15 -7.24
C GLY A 329 19.29 -21.92 -5.92
N GLN A 330 20.18 -22.92 -5.82
CA GLN A 330 20.40 -23.63 -4.57
C GLN A 330 21.35 -22.87 -3.65
N GLU A 331 21.05 -22.86 -2.35
CA GLU A 331 21.93 -22.27 -1.35
C GLU A 331 23.20 -23.11 -1.18
N LEU A 332 24.36 -22.47 -1.40
CA LEU A 332 25.69 -23.07 -1.23
C LEU A 332 26.23 -22.86 0.19
N ALA A 333 26.01 -21.68 0.75
CA ALA A 333 26.45 -21.30 2.09
C ALA A 333 25.68 -20.07 2.56
N ASN A 334 25.58 -19.89 3.88
CA ASN A 334 25.04 -18.66 4.47
C ASN A 334 25.88 -18.17 5.66
N ALA A 335 25.77 -16.88 5.94
CA ALA A 335 26.41 -16.24 7.08
C ALA A 335 25.47 -15.23 7.73
N LYS A 336 25.47 -15.19 9.07
CA LYS A 336 24.81 -14.14 9.84
C LYS A 336 25.60 -12.84 9.70
N VAL A 337 24.93 -11.74 9.38
CA VAL A 337 25.58 -10.43 9.20
C VAL A 337 25.35 -9.54 10.42
N GLN A 338 24.09 -9.18 10.68
CA GLN A 338 23.71 -8.28 11.76
C GLN A 338 22.27 -8.54 12.21
N ARG A 339 21.89 -7.99 13.36
CA ARG A 339 20.49 -7.97 13.81
C ARG A 339 19.73 -6.91 13.02
N SER A 340 18.45 -7.14 12.81
CA SER A 340 17.56 -6.22 12.09
C SER A 340 16.27 -6.02 12.86
N ASP A 341 15.68 -4.84 12.73
CA ASP A 341 14.45 -4.43 13.39
C ASP A 341 13.71 -3.40 12.52
N PRO A 342 12.37 -3.42 12.41
CA PRO A 342 11.62 -2.48 11.59
C PRO A 342 11.75 -1.01 12.01
N LEU A 343 12.16 -0.72 13.26
CA LEU A 343 12.30 0.63 13.78
C LEU A 343 13.65 1.28 13.43
N THR A 344 14.55 0.57 12.73
CA THR A 344 15.88 1.07 12.33
C THR A 344 16.14 0.79 10.86
N ALA A 345 16.62 1.79 10.11
CA ALA A 345 17.00 1.57 8.71
C ALA A 345 18.24 0.67 8.63
N LEU A 346 18.30 -0.15 7.58
CA LEU A 346 19.31 -1.17 7.41
C LEU A 346 20.21 -0.86 6.22
N ASP A 347 21.42 -0.38 6.49
CA ASP A 347 22.47 -0.27 5.49
C ASP A 347 23.36 -1.53 5.48
N VAL A 348 23.63 -2.02 4.29
CA VAL A 348 24.57 -3.12 4.07
C VAL A 348 25.77 -2.55 3.34
N ASP A 349 26.94 -2.70 3.96
CA ASP A 349 28.25 -2.52 3.33
C ASP A 349 29.19 -3.54 3.95
N THR A 350 29.32 -4.70 3.30
CA THR A 350 30.10 -5.81 3.83
C THR A 350 30.89 -6.50 2.73
N VAL A 351 32.05 -7.04 3.08
CA VAL A 351 32.93 -7.77 2.17
C VAL A 351 33.03 -9.21 2.66
N LEU A 352 32.65 -10.14 1.80
CA LEU A 352 32.55 -11.56 2.13
C LEU A 352 33.18 -12.40 1.01
N SER A 353 33.71 -13.57 1.35
CA SER A 353 34.21 -14.53 0.35
C SER A 353 33.09 -15.49 -0.05
N PRO A 354 32.65 -15.50 -1.32
CA PRO A 354 31.67 -16.45 -1.79
C PRO A 354 32.30 -17.84 -1.97
N PRO A 355 31.50 -18.93 -1.92
CA PRO A 355 31.88 -20.22 -2.50
C PRO A 355 32.27 -20.06 -3.98
N SER A 356 33.21 -20.86 -4.47
CA SER A 356 33.76 -20.73 -5.83
C SER A 356 32.73 -20.94 -6.95
N THR A 357 31.62 -21.62 -6.68
CA THR A 357 30.53 -21.90 -7.62
C THR A 357 29.33 -20.96 -7.45
N ALA A 358 29.42 -19.96 -6.59
CA ALA A 358 28.34 -18.99 -6.41
C ALA A 358 28.17 -18.14 -7.67
N THR A 359 26.92 -17.95 -8.07
CA THR A 359 26.54 -17.08 -9.21
C THR A 359 25.64 -15.92 -8.79
N GLY A 360 25.13 -15.97 -7.56
CA GLY A 360 24.32 -14.91 -6.98
C GLY A 360 24.40 -14.90 -5.46
N VAL A 361 23.72 -13.92 -4.89
CA VAL A 361 23.63 -13.69 -3.46
C VAL A 361 22.24 -13.17 -3.11
N GLU A 362 21.71 -13.63 -1.99
CA GLU A 362 20.49 -13.12 -1.38
C GLU A 362 20.78 -12.56 0.00
N ILE A 363 20.11 -11.47 0.34
CA ILE A 363 19.94 -11.03 1.72
C ILE A 363 18.58 -11.52 2.19
N ARG A 364 18.55 -12.16 3.36
CA ARG A 364 17.34 -12.72 3.96
C ARG A 364 17.21 -12.27 5.41
N VAL A 365 15.99 -12.15 5.90
CA VAL A 365 15.66 -11.89 7.30
C VAL A 365 15.06 -13.16 7.87
N ARG A 366 15.65 -13.69 8.94
CA ARG A 366 15.02 -14.71 9.79
C ARG A 366 14.31 -14.01 10.94
N SER A 367 12.98 -14.05 10.95
CA SER A 367 12.16 -13.46 12.01
C SER A 367 12.39 -14.18 13.34
N ASP A 368 12.49 -13.44 14.44
CA ASP A 368 12.52 -14.04 15.78
C ASP A 368 11.16 -14.58 16.20
N THR A 369 10.08 -14.02 15.66
CA THR A 369 8.70 -14.36 16.05
C THR A 369 8.29 -15.72 15.54
N ASP A 370 8.46 -15.97 14.24
CA ASP A 370 7.97 -17.19 13.59
C ASP A 370 9.09 -18.07 13.03
N GLY A 371 10.35 -17.65 13.17
CA GLY A 371 11.52 -18.37 12.66
C GLY A 371 11.60 -18.44 11.13
N LYS A 372 10.63 -17.87 10.39
CA LYS A 372 10.61 -17.92 8.93
C LYS A 372 11.73 -17.07 8.36
N VAL A 373 12.29 -17.57 7.27
CA VAL A 373 13.33 -16.87 6.50
C VAL A 373 12.67 -16.27 5.27
N ARG A 374 12.76 -14.95 5.15
CA ARG A 374 12.15 -14.18 4.04
C ARG A 374 13.24 -13.45 3.28
N ARG A 375 13.20 -13.48 1.95
CA ARG A 375 14.15 -12.75 1.10
C ARG A 375 13.88 -11.24 1.22
N LEU A 376 14.94 -10.47 1.39
CA LEU A 376 14.93 -9.00 1.43
C LEU A 376 15.44 -8.41 0.12
N ALA A 377 16.46 -9.01 -0.48
CA ALA A 377 17.03 -8.58 -1.75
C ALA A 377 17.88 -9.70 -2.38
N GLU A 378 18.18 -9.57 -3.67
CA GLU A 378 19.09 -10.45 -4.39
C GLU A 378 19.96 -9.68 -5.38
N ALA A 379 21.11 -10.25 -5.71
CA ALA A 379 22.01 -9.75 -6.75
C ALA A 379 22.76 -10.91 -7.43
N ARG A 380 23.15 -10.70 -8.68
CA ARG A 380 24.06 -11.59 -9.42
C ARG A 380 25.52 -11.17 -9.19
N LEU A 381 26.44 -12.13 -9.29
CA LEU A 381 27.89 -11.90 -9.13
C LEU A 381 28.57 -11.54 -10.45
#